data_AF-A0A838RWH6-F1
#
_entry.id   AF-A0A838RWH6-F1
#
_cell.length_a   1.000
_cell.length_b   1.000
_cell.length_c   1.000
_cell.angle_alpha   90.00
_cell.angle_beta   90.00
_cell.angle_gamma   90.00
#
_symmetry.space_group_name_H-M   'P 1'
#
loop_
_entity.id
_entity.type
_entity.pdbx_description
1 polymer ?
#
loop_
_entity_poly.entity_id
_entity_poly.type
_entity_poly.pdbx_seq_one_letter_code
_entity_poly.pdbx_strand_id
1 'polypeptide(L)'
;IEAGQTGDELWNAAQRELVGTGEIHNYVRMLWGKRLIEWQPGYEAAFALLEHLNNKYALDGRDPNSYAGILWCFGKHDRAWGPERSIFGKLRYMTSRSMGRKFDAKAYIAWTRAAHEGRMQQSLPFGS
;
A
#
# COMPACT_ATOMS: atom_id res chain seq x y z
N ILE A 1 -5.27 7.02 9.32
CA ILE A 1 -5.10 6.21 8.09
C ILE A 1 -4.91 7.10 6.87
N GLU A 2 -5.94 7.79 6.39
CA GLU A 2 -5.90 8.55 5.12
C GLU A 2 -4.76 9.59 5.04
N ALA A 3 -4.48 10.30 6.13
CA ALA A 3 -3.38 11.27 6.21
C ALA A 3 -1.96 10.65 6.23
N GLY A 4 -1.81 9.33 6.11
CA GLY A 4 -0.50 8.67 6.15
C GLY A 4 0.18 8.76 7.52
N GLN A 5 -0.61 8.73 8.60
CA GLN A 5 -0.12 8.87 9.99
C GLN A 5 -0.41 7.58 10.77
N THR A 6 0.47 6.60 10.63
CA THR A 6 0.44 5.33 11.35
C THR A 6 1.80 5.04 11.99
N GLY A 7 1.90 3.98 12.79
CA GLY A 7 3.18 3.50 13.31
C GLY A 7 4.09 2.85 12.26
N ASP A 8 3.61 2.64 11.03
CA ASP A 8 4.37 1.99 9.95
C ASP A 8 4.80 3.02 8.90
N GLU A 9 6.05 3.45 8.98
CA GLU A 9 6.52 4.55 8.13
C GLU A 9 6.59 4.19 6.64
N LEU A 10 6.78 2.92 6.30
CA LEU A 10 6.76 2.50 4.90
C LEU A 10 5.34 2.54 4.33
N TRP A 11 4.34 2.19 5.15
CA TRP A 11 2.94 2.36 4.79
C TRP A 11 2.57 3.84 4.64
N ASN A 12 3.04 4.68 5.58
CA ASN A 12 2.83 6.14 5.52
C ASN A 12 3.40 6.74 4.24
N ALA A 13 4.60 6.30 3.82
CA ALA A 13 5.20 6.72 2.56
C ALA A 13 4.33 6.33 1.36
N ALA A 14 3.83 5.10 1.32
CA ALA A 14 2.93 4.63 0.27
C ALA A 14 1.65 5.48 0.17
N GLN A 15 1.05 5.81 1.31
CA GLN A 15 -0.13 6.67 1.36
C GLN A 15 0.19 8.10 0.89
N ARG A 16 1.36 8.66 1.25
CA ARG A 16 1.79 9.98 0.79
C ARG A 16 2.07 10.01 -0.71
N GLU A 17 2.69 8.98 -1.27
CA GLU A 17 2.88 8.82 -2.72
C GLU A 17 1.51 8.85 -3.41
N LEU A 18 0.59 7.98 -3.00
CA LEU A 18 -0.75 7.88 -3.57
C LEU A 18 -1.49 9.22 -3.54
N VAL A 19 -1.44 9.95 -2.43
CA VAL A 19 -2.09 11.27 -2.31
C VAL A 19 -1.39 12.34 -3.15
N GLY A 20 -0.07 12.32 -3.22
CA GLY A 20 0.73 13.36 -3.86
C GLY A 20 0.87 13.23 -5.38
N THR A 21 0.92 12.00 -5.90
CA THR A 21 1.15 11.72 -7.32
C THR A 21 -0.06 11.07 -7.99
N GLY A 22 -0.96 10.47 -7.21
CA GLY A 22 -2.04 9.64 -7.72
C GLY A 22 -1.58 8.27 -8.23
N GLU A 23 -0.33 7.91 -7.98
CA GLU A 23 0.24 6.59 -8.27
C GLU A 23 0.77 5.97 -6.99
N ILE A 24 0.95 4.64 -6.98
CA ILE A 24 1.57 3.95 -5.87
C ILE A 24 2.45 2.83 -6.40
N HIS A 25 3.70 2.80 -5.97
CA HIS A 25 4.66 1.82 -6.45
C HIS A 25 4.17 0.39 -6.16
N ASN A 26 4.11 -0.47 -7.19
CA ASN A 26 3.44 -1.78 -7.15
C ASN A 26 3.87 -2.68 -5.98
N TYR A 27 5.17 -2.74 -5.67
CA TYR A 27 5.65 -3.52 -4.52
C TYR A 27 5.08 -3.02 -3.18
N VAL A 28 4.92 -1.71 -3.05
CA VAL A 28 4.42 -1.07 -1.83
C VAL A 28 2.89 -1.06 -1.80
N ARG A 29 2.20 -1.01 -2.95
CA ARG A 29 0.72 -1.14 -3.05
C ARG A 29 0.21 -2.42 -2.39
N MET A 30 0.90 -3.54 -2.61
CA MET A 30 0.56 -4.82 -1.95
C MET A 30 0.70 -4.74 -0.42
N LEU A 31 1.81 -4.16 0.07
CA LEU A 31 1.99 -3.95 1.50
C LEU A 31 0.92 -3.01 2.06
N TRP A 32 0.64 -1.93 1.34
CA TRP A 32 -0.38 -0.94 1.68
C TRP A 32 -1.74 -1.59 1.90
N GLY A 33 -2.16 -2.46 0.97
CA GLY A 33 -3.37 -3.26 1.09
C GLY A 33 -3.38 -4.21 2.29
N LYS A 34 -2.32 -5.01 2.42
CA LYS A 34 -2.21 -6.01 3.50
C LYS A 34 -2.21 -5.38 4.90
N ARG A 35 -1.62 -4.20 5.08
CA ARG A 35 -1.65 -3.50 6.37
C ARG A 35 -3.04 -3.00 6.76
N LEU A 36 -3.85 -2.53 5.80
CA LEU A 36 -5.23 -2.16 6.14
C LEU A 36 -6.05 -3.37 6.57
N ILE A 37 -5.83 -4.55 5.97
CA ILE A 37 -6.46 -5.80 6.44
C ILE A 37 -6.08 -6.10 7.90
N GLU A 38 -4.83 -5.84 8.29
CA GLU A 38 -4.35 -6.06 9.66
C GLU A 38 -4.95 -5.09 10.68
N TRP A 39 -5.22 -3.85 10.28
CA TRP A 39 -5.62 -2.78 11.20
C TRP A 39 -7.13 -2.53 11.27
N GLN A 40 -7.91 -3.11 10.36
CA GLN A 40 -9.36 -2.97 10.34
C GLN A 40 -10.06 -4.11 11.10
N PRO A 41 -11.26 -3.88 11.65
CA PRO A 41 -11.97 -4.87 12.48
C PRO A 41 -12.46 -6.10 11.71
N GLY A 42 -12.40 -6.08 10.37
CA GLY A 42 -12.84 -7.18 9.51
C GLY A 42 -12.48 -6.92 8.05
N TYR A 43 -12.65 -7.94 7.21
CA TYR A 43 -12.29 -7.88 5.79
C TYR A 43 -13.19 -6.93 5.00
N GLU A 44 -14.47 -6.83 5.35
CA GLU A 44 -15.43 -5.92 4.74
C GLU A 44 -15.03 -4.47 5.00
N ALA A 45 -14.66 -4.15 6.25
CA ALA A 45 -14.18 -2.82 6.63
C ALA A 45 -12.84 -2.48 5.94
N ALA A 46 -11.92 -3.46 5.85
CA ALA A 46 -10.66 -3.31 5.12
C ALA A 46 -10.90 -3.05 3.62
N PHE A 47 -11.80 -3.82 3.00
CA PHE A 47 -12.12 -3.70 1.58
C PHE A 47 -12.74 -2.33 1.28
N ALA A 48 -13.76 -1.92 2.03
CA ALA A 48 -14.42 -0.63 1.85
C ALA A 48 -13.43 0.54 1.98
N LEU A 49 -12.50 0.46 2.94
CA LEU A 49 -11.49 1.50 3.12
C LEU A 49 -10.45 1.50 1.98
N LEU A 50 -9.99 0.33 1.53
CA LEU A 50 -9.06 0.21 0.41
C LEU A 50 -9.68 0.74 -0.88
N GLU A 51 -10.91 0.34 -1.18
CA GLU A 51 -11.67 0.81 -2.33
C GLU A 51 -11.87 2.33 -2.28
N HIS A 52 -12.27 2.87 -1.13
CA HIS A 52 -12.45 4.30 -0.94
C HIS A 52 -11.16 5.09 -1.24
N LEU A 53 -10.05 4.73 -0.60
CA LEU A 53 -8.77 5.43 -0.77
C LEU A 53 -8.25 5.29 -2.20
N ASN A 54 -8.35 4.09 -2.79
CA ASN A 54 -7.91 3.85 -4.16
C ASN A 54 -8.72 4.69 -5.16
N ASN A 55 -10.05 4.70 -5.04
CA ASN A 55 -10.92 5.45 -5.94
C ASN A 55 -10.79 6.96 -5.78
N LYS A 56 -10.45 7.43 -4.58
CA LYS A 56 -10.28 8.85 -4.27
C LYS A 56 -8.98 9.42 -4.82
N TYR A 57 -7.89 8.67 -4.73
CA TYR A 57 -6.55 9.21 -5.00
C TYR A 57 -5.86 8.60 -6.22
N ALA A 58 -6.09 7.32 -6.52
CA ALA A 58 -5.37 6.68 -7.62
C ALA A 58 -5.88 7.18 -8.98
N LEU A 59 -4.98 7.57 -9.87
CA LEU A 59 -5.29 7.92 -11.27
C LEU A 59 -5.85 6.73 -12.03
N ASP A 60 -5.39 5.52 -11.68
CA ASP A 60 -5.91 4.24 -12.18
C ASP A 60 -7.09 3.71 -11.35
N GLY A 61 -7.63 4.52 -10.44
CA GLY A 61 -8.78 4.16 -9.62
C GLY A 61 -10.05 3.95 -10.45
N ARG A 62 -11.02 3.22 -9.90
CA ARG A 62 -12.29 2.89 -10.58
C ARG A 62 -12.14 2.09 -11.88
N ASP A 63 -10.99 1.46 -12.09
CA ASP A 63 -10.70 0.56 -13.20
C ASP A 63 -10.71 -0.92 -12.75
N PRO A 64 -11.12 -1.88 -13.59
CA PRO A 64 -11.09 -3.32 -13.26
C PRO A 64 -9.73 -3.83 -12.77
N ASN A 65 -8.61 -3.31 -13.27
CA ASN A 65 -7.27 -3.71 -12.82
C ASN A 65 -6.99 -3.24 -11.38
N SER A 66 -7.42 -2.03 -11.04
CA SER A 66 -7.35 -1.51 -9.67
C SER A 66 -8.14 -2.41 -8.71
N TYR A 67 -9.36 -2.81 -9.09
CA TYR A 67 -10.15 -3.75 -8.31
C TYR A 67 -9.48 -5.12 -8.19
N ALA A 68 -8.90 -5.65 -9.27
CA ALA A 68 -8.16 -6.90 -9.24
C ALA A 68 -6.96 -6.81 -8.28
N GLY A 69 -6.25 -5.68 -8.24
CA GLY A 69 -5.16 -5.41 -7.31
C GLY A 69 -5.61 -5.38 -5.84
N ILE A 70 -6.75 -4.74 -5.55
CA ILE A 70 -7.36 -4.78 -4.22
C ILE A 70 -7.75 -6.21 -3.86
N LEU A 71 -8.44 -6.93 -4.75
CA LEU A 71 -8.89 -8.30 -4.49
C LEU A 71 -7.73 -9.29 -4.34
N TRP A 72 -6.59 -9.05 -4.98
CA TRP A 72 -5.36 -9.79 -4.72
C TRP A 72 -4.90 -9.64 -3.27
N CYS A 73 -5.16 -8.48 -2.64
CA CYS A 73 -4.90 -8.29 -1.22
C CYS A 73 -5.69 -9.29 -0.36
N PHE A 74 -6.87 -9.71 -0.83
CA PHE A 74 -7.75 -10.71 -0.23
C PHE A 74 -7.62 -12.12 -0.83
N GLY A 75 -6.54 -12.38 -1.60
CA GLY A 75 -6.20 -13.72 -2.08
C GLY A 75 -6.73 -14.08 -3.46
N LYS A 76 -7.42 -13.18 -4.16
CA LYS A 76 -7.80 -13.42 -5.56
C LYS A 76 -6.54 -13.62 -6.41
N HIS A 77 -6.48 -14.72 -7.16
CA HIS A 77 -5.32 -15.11 -7.97
C HIS A 77 -4.01 -15.35 -7.18
N ASP A 78 -4.08 -15.51 -5.85
CA ASP A 78 -2.96 -16.00 -5.04
C ASP A 78 -3.28 -17.41 -4.52
N ARG A 79 -2.23 -18.12 -4.11
CA ARG A 79 -2.37 -19.42 -3.43
C ARG A 79 -2.51 -19.25 -1.92
N ALA A 80 -2.90 -20.30 -1.23
CA ALA A 80 -2.86 -20.36 0.23
C ALA A 80 -1.41 -20.34 0.75
N TRP A 81 -1.17 -19.61 1.84
CA TRP A 81 0.12 -19.50 2.52
C TRP A 81 0.05 -20.13 3.92
N GLY A 82 1.14 -20.78 4.32
CA GLY A 82 1.31 -21.37 5.64
C GLY A 82 2.53 -20.79 6.37
N PRO A 83 2.56 -20.85 7.72
CA PRO A 83 1.48 -21.28 8.61
C PRO A 83 0.32 -20.28 8.63
N GLU A 84 -0.85 -20.73 9.07
CA GLU A 84 -2.02 -19.87 9.29
C GLU A 84 -1.71 -18.80 10.35
N ARG A 85 -2.20 -17.58 10.15
CA ARG A 85 -1.96 -16.45 11.05
C ARG A 85 -3.26 -15.85 11.53
N SER A 86 -3.26 -15.35 12.77
CA SER A 86 -4.36 -14.51 13.26
C SER A 86 -4.61 -13.35 12.30
N ILE A 87 -5.89 -12.99 12.12
CA ILE A 87 -6.41 -12.00 11.16
C ILE A 87 -6.29 -12.42 9.70
N PHE A 88 -5.15 -12.97 9.25
CA PHE A 88 -4.91 -13.26 7.83
C PHE A 88 -5.36 -14.66 7.39
N GLY A 89 -5.59 -15.60 8.31
CA GLY A 89 -5.80 -16.99 7.96
C GLY A 89 -4.66 -17.49 7.06
N LYS A 90 -5.00 -17.95 5.85
CA LYS A 90 -4.06 -18.42 4.82
C LYS A 90 -3.71 -17.37 3.75
N LEU A 91 -4.11 -16.11 3.93
CA LEU A 91 -3.69 -15.03 3.05
C LEU A 91 -2.17 -14.81 3.16
N ARG A 92 -1.55 -14.39 2.06
CA ARG A 92 -0.13 -14.03 2.07
C ARG A 92 0.14 -12.90 3.06
N TYR A 93 0.92 -13.17 4.09
CA TYR A 93 1.33 -12.13 5.04
C TYR A 93 2.52 -11.31 4.51
N MET A 94 2.52 -10.00 4.78
CA MET A 94 3.57 -9.08 4.34
C MET A 94 3.93 -8.13 5.47
N THR A 95 5.22 -7.81 5.62
CA THR A 95 5.71 -6.86 6.62
C THR A 95 6.59 -5.80 5.98
N SER A 96 6.58 -4.59 6.55
CA SER A 96 7.44 -3.50 6.09
C SER A 96 8.92 -3.83 6.20
N ARG A 97 9.32 -4.59 7.24
CA ARG A 97 10.70 -5.08 7.37
C ARG A 97 11.12 -5.96 6.19
N SER A 98 10.25 -6.89 5.77
CA SER A 98 10.55 -7.75 4.62
C SER A 98 10.49 -7.01 3.29
N MET A 99 9.55 -6.07 3.16
CA MET A 99 9.36 -5.28 1.95
C MET A 99 10.51 -4.29 1.74
N GLY A 100 10.95 -3.61 2.79
CA GLY A 100 12.04 -2.64 2.73
C GLY A 100 13.43 -3.25 2.48
N ARG A 101 13.56 -4.58 2.39
CA ARG A 101 14.77 -5.25 1.90
C ARG A 101 14.77 -5.46 0.38
N LYS A 102 13.64 -5.22 -0.29
CA LYS A 102 13.48 -5.46 -1.74
C LYS A 102 13.83 -4.25 -2.60
N PHE A 103 13.98 -3.07 -1.99
CA PHE A 103 14.33 -1.81 -2.64
C PHE A 103 14.87 -0.84 -1.59
N ASP A 104 15.35 0.34 -2.01
CA ASP A 104 15.76 1.40 -1.09
C ASP A 104 14.55 2.10 -0.44
N ALA A 105 14.00 1.47 0.59
CA ALA A 105 12.89 2.01 1.35
C ALA A 105 13.22 3.31 2.08
N LYS A 106 14.49 3.55 2.43
CA LYS A 106 14.89 4.80 3.10
C LYS A 106 14.80 5.97 2.14
N ALA A 107 15.32 5.81 0.92
CA ALA A 107 15.20 6.81 -0.14
C ALA A 107 13.73 7.09 -0.49
N TYR A 108 12.91 6.04 -0.62
CA TYR A 108 11.48 6.19 -0.89
C TYR A 108 10.72 6.93 0.22
N ILE A 109 10.98 6.60 1.49
CA ILE A 109 10.38 7.33 2.64
C ILE A 109 10.81 8.79 2.64
N ALA A 110 12.10 9.08 2.42
CA ALA A 110 12.60 10.45 2.39
C ALA A 110 11.97 11.27 1.25
N TRP A 111 11.88 10.68 0.04
CA TRP A 111 11.26 11.30 -1.12
C TRP A 111 9.79 11.65 -0.89
N THR A 112 8.98 10.71 -0.39
CA THR A 112 7.55 10.96 -0.12
C THR A 112 7.32 12.03 0.95
N ARG A 113 8.22 12.18 1.92
CA ARG A 113 8.16 13.27 2.91
C ARG A 113 8.44 14.63 2.27
N ALA A 114 9.51 14.73 1.49
CA ALA A 114 9.87 15.97 0.80
C ALA A 114 8.75 16.42 -0.16
N ALA A 115 8.18 15.47 -0.93
CA ALA A 115 7.04 15.73 -1.81
C ALA A 115 5.81 16.24 -1.04
N HIS A 116 5.49 15.64 0.11
CA HIS A 116 4.35 16.05 0.93
C HIS A 116 4.52 17.45 1.55
N GLU A 117 5.75 17.86 1.84
CA GLU A 117 6.09 19.17 2.42
C GLU A 117 6.21 20.29 1.36
N GLY A 118 5.81 20.04 0.11
CA GLY A 118 5.90 21.01 -0.99
C GLY A 118 7.33 21.24 -1.48
N ARG A 119 8.25 20.34 -1.14
CA ARG A 119 9.68 20.43 -1.47
C ARG A 119 10.05 19.34 -2.48
N MET A 120 9.59 19.40 -3.74
CA MET A 120 10.39 18.98 -4.91
C MET A 120 9.68 19.10 -6.28
N GLN A 121 10.52 19.39 -7.28
CA GLN A 121 10.33 19.23 -8.73
C GLN A 121 10.43 17.75 -9.11
N GLN A 122 9.64 17.32 -10.09
CA GLN A 122 9.35 15.91 -10.45
C GLN A 122 10.59 15.05 -10.78
N SER A 123 10.91 14.05 -9.95
CA SER A 123 11.54 12.79 -10.38
C SER A 123 11.34 11.68 -9.32
N LEU A 124 11.02 10.47 -9.78
CA LEU A 124 10.88 9.28 -8.94
C LEU A 124 12.26 8.72 -8.56
N PRO A 125 12.46 8.22 -7.33
CA PRO A 125 13.74 7.65 -6.89
C PRO A 125 14.02 6.26 -7.48
N PHE A 126 13.09 5.69 -8.24
CA PHE A 126 13.27 4.43 -8.94
C PHE A 126 13.85 4.72 -10.31
N GLY A 127 15.15 4.43 -10.48
CA GLY A 127 15.82 4.51 -11.78
C GLY A 127 15.13 3.62 -12.81
N SER A 128 15.13 4.10 -14.07
CA SER A 128 14.69 3.39 -15.28
C SER A 128 15.33 2.02 -15.44
#